data_AF-A0A7M2C2T1-F1
#
_entry.id   AF-A0A7M2C2T1-F1
#
_cell.length_a   1.000
_cell.length_b   1.000
_cell.length_c   1.000
_cell.angle_alpha   90.00
_cell.angle_beta   90.00
_cell.angle_gamma   90.00
#
_symmetry.space_group_name_H-M   'P 1'
#
loop_
_entity.id
_entity.type
_entity.pdbx_description
1 polymer ?
#
loop_
_entity_poly.entity_id
_entity_poly.type
_entity_poly.pdbx_seq_one_letter_code
_entity_poly.pdbx_strand_id
1 'polypeptide(L)'
;MTKAAAEKPRFLVVEDKLVCQSTEGEIAIPLRFKTKLLRQFGSMDQMDAFFLILDEIAGPETVATIDELDIMETTEIMVEFFKEFEAKVQATMGELQRSSK
;
A
#
# COMPACT_ATOMS: atom_id res chain seq x y z
N MET A 1 -1.31 -36.87 10.07
CA MET A 1 -0.85 -35.87 9.09
C MET A 1 -1.75 -34.65 9.22
N THR A 2 -1.38 -33.71 10.07
CA THR A 2 -2.13 -32.47 10.26
C THR A 2 -1.68 -31.51 9.18
N LYS A 3 -2.57 -31.22 8.23
CA LYS A 3 -2.34 -30.25 7.16
C LYS A 3 -2.21 -28.89 7.84
N ALA A 4 -0.99 -28.38 7.98
CA ALA A 4 -0.75 -27.01 8.43
C ALA A 4 -1.55 -26.10 7.49
N ALA A 5 -2.58 -25.43 8.02
CA ALA A 5 -3.22 -24.36 7.30
C ALA A 5 -2.11 -23.34 6.98
N ALA A 6 -1.84 -23.10 5.70
CA ALA A 6 -0.85 -22.11 5.31
C ALA A 6 -1.23 -20.79 5.99
N GLU A 7 -0.38 -20.31 6.88
CA GLU A 7 -0.58 -19.01 7.52
C GLU A 7 -0.73 -17.98 6.41
N LYS A 8 -1.81 -17.19 6.46
CA LYS A 8 -2.01 -16.12 5.48
C LYS A 8 -0.77 -15.21 5.56
N PRO A 9 -0.16 -14.86 4.42
CA PRO A 9 0.96 -13.93 4.42
C PRO A 9 0.51 -12.61 5.04
N ARG A 10 1.40 -11.99 5.84
CA ARG A 10 1.12 -10.72 6.54
C ARG A 10 0.71 -9.62 5.57
N PHE A 11 1.25 -9.65 4.36
CA PHE A 11 0.92 -8.75 3.27
C PHE A 11 0.44 -9.55 2.07
N LEU A 12 -0.66 -9.13 1.48
CA LEU A 12 -1.23 -9.75 0.29
C LEU A 12 -1.83 -8.68 -0.61
N VAL A 13 -1.40 -8.64 -1.87
CA VAL A 13 -2.09 -7.84 -2.87
C VAL A 13 -3.31 -8.60 -3.37
N VAL A 14 -4.49 -8.03 -3.14
CA VAL A 14 -5.76 -8.55 -3.65
C VAL A 14 -6.35 -7.50 -4.57
N GLU A 15 -6.48 -7.86 -5.85
CA GLU A 15 -6.89 -6.95 -6.93
C GLU A 15 -5.99 -5.69 -7.00
N ASP A 16 -6.47 -4.60 -6.41
CA ASP A 16 -5.82 -3.29 -6.37
C ASP A 16 -5.73 -2.76 -4.95
N LYS A 17 -5.60 -3.64 -3.96
CA LYS A 17 -5.41 -3.29 -2.56
C LYS A 17 -4.26 -4.08 -1.97
N LEU A 18 -3.44 -3.43 -1.17
CA LEU A 18 -2.57 -4.08 -0.21
C LEU A 18 -3.41 -4.42 1.00
N VAL A 19 -3.64 -5.71 1.22
CA VAL A 19 -4.29 -6.22 2.42
C VAL A 19 -3.20 -6.67 3.40
N CYS A 20 -3.23 -6.16 4.62
CA CYS A 20 -2.36 -6.60 5.68
C CYS A 20 -3.11 -7.01 6.94
N GLN A 21 -2.56 -8.00 7.65
CA GLN A 21 -3.00 -8.37 8.99
C GLN A 21 -2.14 -7.61 9.99
N SER A 22 -2.75 -6.73 10.76
CA SER A 22 -2.11 -5.95 11.83
C SER A 22 -2.57 -6.41 13.21
N THR A 23 -1.93 -5.89 14.25
CA THR A 23 -2.36 -6.12 15.64
C THR A 23 -3.77 -5.61 15.95
N GLU A 24 -4.22 -4.57 15.24
CA GLU A 24 -5.54 -3.94 15.39
C GLU A 24 -6.60 -4.51 14.41
N GLY A 25 -6.20 -5.42 13.52
CA GLY A 25 -7.10 -6.09 12.58
C GLY A 25 -6.62 -6.08 11.13
N GLU A 26 -7.53 -6.41 10.21
CA GLU A 26 -7.25 -6.43 8.77
C GLU A 26 -7.35 -5.02 8.18
N ILE A 27 -6.29 -4.56 7.53
CA ILE A 27 -6.22 -3.26 6.87
C ILE A 27 -6.14 -3.48 5.36
N ALA A 28 -6.91 -2.71 4.59
CA ALA A 28 -6.93 -2.79 3.14
C ALA A 28 -6.65 -1.42 2.52
N ILE A 29 -5.42 -1.20 2.08
CA ILE A 29 -4.96 0.07 1.51
C ILE A 29 -5.08 0.00 -0.02
N PRO A 30 -5.86 0.88 -0.67
CA PRO A 30 -5.93 0.90 -2.13
C PRO A 30 -4.57 1.22 -2.77
N LEU A 31 -4.26 0.53 -3.87
CA LEU A 31 -3.06 0.76 -4.69
C LEU A 31 -3.37 1.62 -5.93
N ARG A 32 -4.65 1.98 -6.12
CA ARG A 32 -5.08 2.94 -7.16
C ARG A 32 -5.14 4.34 -6.56
N PHE A 33 -4.45 5.27 -7.18
CA PHE A 33 -4.48 6.66 -6.75
C PHE A 33 -4.36 7.61 -7.95
N LYS A 34 -4.75 8.86 -7.72
CA LYS A 34 -4.80 9.88 -8.77
C LYS A 34 -3.39 10.40 -9.03
N THR A 35 -3.01 10.55 -10.30
CA THR A 35 -1.71 11.11 -10.73
C THR A 35 -1.43 12.52 -10.20
N LYS A 36 -2.45 13.24 -9.69
CA LYS A 36 -2.28 14.52 -8.99
C LYS A 36 -1.33 14.39 -7.77
N LEU A 37 -1.34 13.24 -7.09
CA LEU A 37 -0.54 13.01 -5.88
C LEU A 37 0.94 12.82 -6.19
N LEU A 38 1.28 12.28 -7.38
CA LEU A 38 2.67 12.17 -7.85
C LEU A 38 3.38 13.53 -7.92
N ARG A 39 2.62 14.62 -8.11
CA ARG A 39 3.19 15.98 -8.15
C ARG A 39 3.60 16.48 -6.77
N GLN A 40 3.06 15.90 -5.70
CA GLN A 40 3.30 16.31 -4.32
C GLN A 40 4.43 15.50 -3.67
N PHE A 41 4.72 14.29 -4.17
CA PHE A 41 5.78 13.42 -3.63
C PHE A 41 7.21 13.96 -3.81
N GLY A 42 7.45 14.84 -4.77
CA GLY A 42 8.81 15.32 -5.09
C GLY A 42 9.50 16.08 -3.95
N SER A 43 8.78 16.49 -2.91
CA SER A 43 9.31 17.25 -1.77
C SER A 43 8.96 16.65 -0.40
N MET A 44 8.29 15.50 -0.36
CA MET A 44 7.85 14.86 0.89
C MET A 44 8.75 13.67 1.21
N ASP A 45 8.96 13.41 2.50
CA ASP A 45 9.50 12.12 2.91
C ASP A 45 8.46 11.00 2.71
N GLN A 46 8.91 9.75 2.82
CA GLN A 46 8.04 8.60 2.56
C GLN A 46 6.90 8.48 3.57
N MET A 47 7.11 8.89 4.83
CA MET A 47 6.09 8.78 5.87
C MET A 47 4.99 9.83 5.64
N ASP A 48 5.38 11.08 5.38
CA ASP A 48 4.45 12.15 5.02
C ASP A 48 3.68 11.80 3.74
N ALA A 49 4.38 11.27 2.73
CA ALA A 49 3.75 10.81 1.50
C ALA A 49 2.76 9.65 1.75
N PHE A 50 3.09 8.73 2.66
CA PHE A 50 2.23 7.62 3.01
C PHE A 50 0.93 8.09 3.66
N PHE A 51 1.00 8.97 4.67
CA PHE A 51 -0.20 9.50 5.32
C PHE A 51 -1.05 10.36 4.38
N LEU A 52 -0.43 11.18 3.53
CA LEU A 52 -1.14 11.91 2.48
C LEU A 52 -1.92 10.96 1.54
N ILE A 53 -1.30 9.85 1.17
CA ILE A 53 -1.96 8.83 0.36
C ILE A 53 -3.15 8.26 1.14
N LEU A 54 -2.94 7.81 2.37
CA LEU A 54 -4.01 7.25 3.20
C LEU A 54 -5.20 8.21 3.31
N ASP A 55 -4.96 9.50 3.56
CA ASP A 55 -6.03 10.51 3.65
C ASP A 55 -6.82 10.69 2.34
N GLU A 56 -6.16 10.51 1.20
CA GLU A 56 -6.76 10.75 -0.12
C GLU A 56 -7.42 9.52 -0.74
N ILE A 57 -6.95 8.31 -0.39
CA ILE A 57 -7.42 7.06 -1.02
C ILE A 57 -7.92 6.01 -0.04
N ALA A 58 -7.49 6.02 1.22
CA ALA A 58 -7.99 5.09 2.20
C ALA A 58 -9.31 5.60 2.82
N GLY A 59 -10.09 4.67 3.36
CA GLY A 59 -11.29 5.03 4.13
C GLY A 59 -10.90 5.57 5.51
N PRO A 60 -11.77 6.35 6.16
CA PRO A 60 -11.50 6.89 7.51
C PRO A 60 -11.21 5.80 8.55
N GLU A 61 -11.79 4.62 8.39
CA GLU A 61 -11.52 3.45 9.23
C GLU A 61 -10.08 2.93 9.08
N THR A 62 -9.54 2.91 7.86
CA THR A 62 -8.16 2.49 7.61
C THR A 62 -7.15 3.47 8.21
N VAL A 63 -7.39 4.77 8.06
CA VAL A 63 -6.55 5.82 8.67
C VAL A 63 -6.56 5.66 10.19
N ALA A 64 -7.76 5.58 10.79
CA ALA A 64 -7.90 5.41 12.23
C ALA A 64 -7.23 4.13 12.74
N THR A 65 -7.27 3.03 11.98
CA THR A 65 -6.58 1.80 12.37
C THR A 65 -5.06 1.99 12.33
N ILE A 66 -4.53 2.65 11.31
CA ILE A 66 -3.08 2.89 11.16
C ILE A 66 -2.56 3.83 12.25
N ASP A 67 -3.35 4.80 12.70
CA ASP A 67 -2.98 5.73 13.78
C ASP A 67 -2.80 5.05 15.14
N GLU A 68 -3.47 3.92 15.37
CA GLU A 68 -3.36 3.13 16.60
C GLU A 68 -2.19 2.13 16.58
N LEU A 69 -1.55 1.92 15.41
CA LEU A 69 -0.45 0.97 15.28
C LEU A 69 0.86 1.51 15.86
N ASP A 70 1.69 0.58 16.33
CA ASP A 70 3.08 0.90 16.67
C ASP A 70 3.85 1.40 15.44
N ILE A 71 4.77 2.35 15.67
CA ILE A 71 5.58 2.98 14.62
C ILE A 71 6.35 1.96 13.77
N MET A 72 6.81 0.85 14.35
CA MET A 72 7.53 -0.20 13.60
C MET A 72 6.59 -0.93 12.65
N GLU A 73 5.39 -1.27 13.12
CA GLU A 73 4.36 -1.93 12.30
C GLU A 73 3.88 -1.01 11.17
N THR A 74 3.63 0.27 11.46
CA THR A 74 3.29 1.27 10.44
C THR A 74 4.39 1.42 9.40
N THR A 75 5.66 1.43 9.83
CA THR A 75 6.80 1.51 8.91
C THR A 75 6.88 0.29 7.99
N GLU A 76 6.64 -0.92 8.51
CA GLU A 76 6.61 -2.14 7.70
C GLU A 76 5.50 -2.11 6.65
N ILE A 77 4.30 -1.65 7.03
CA ILE A 77 3.17 -1.47 6.11
C ILE A 77 3.51 -0.45 5.03
N MET A 78 4.10 0.69 5.42
CA MET A 78 4.53 1.74 4.49
C MET A 78 5.55 1.22 3.47
N VAL A 79 6.57 0.47 3.91
CA VAL A 79 7.61 -0.08 3.03
C VAL A 79 6.99 -1.04 2.02
N GLU A 80 6.12 -1.96 2.46
CA GLU A 80 5.47 -2.91 1.55
C GLU A 80 4.50 -2.20 0.59
N PHE A 81 3.79 -1.17 1.07
CA PHE A 81 2.94 -0.33 0.23
C PHE A 81 3.73 0.33 -0.89
N PHE A 82 4.85 1.01 -0.60
CA PHE A 82 5.64 1.68 -1.63
C PHE A 82 6.30 0.70 -2.61
N LYS A 83 6.67 -0.49 -2.15
CA LYS A 83 7.20 -1.56 -3.02
C LYS A 83 6.17 -2.02 -4.05
N GLU A 84 4.95 -2.36 -3.61
CA GLU A 84 3.87 -2.79 -4.50
C GLU A 84 3.40 -1.64 -5.41
N PHE A 85 3.42 -0.43 -4.87
CA PHE A 85 3.15 0.79 -5.61
C PHE A 85 4.16 0.99 -6.77
N GLU A 86 5.46 0.95 -6.48
CA GLU A 86 6.50 1.11 -7.49
C GLU A 86 6.39 0.02 -8.58
N ALA A 87 6.13 -1.22 -8.18
CA ALA A 87 5.92 -2.33 -9.10
C ALA A 87 4.75 -2.06 -10.08
N LYS A 88 3.60 -1.55 -9.59
CA LYS A 88 2.46 -1.19 -10.44
C LYS A 88 2.77 -0.03 -11.37
N VAL A 89 3.49 0.99 -10.91
CA VAL A 89 3.90 2.13 -11.76
C VAL A 89 4.81 1.65 -12.89
N GLN A 90 5.83 0.86 -12.56
CA GLN A 90 6.76 0.31 -13.55
C GLN A 90 6.05 -0.59 -14.57
N ALA A 91 5.13 -1.44 -14.12
CA ALA A 91 4.32 -2.29 -15.01
C ALA A 91 3.49 -1.44 -15.99
N THR A 92 2.78 -0.43 -15.48
CA THR A 92 1.94 0.47 -16.29
C THR A 92 2.78 1.27 -17.30
N MET A 93 3.93 1.81 -16.89
CA MET A 93 4.83 2.55 -17.78
C MET A 93 5.49 1.63 -18.82
N GLY A 94 5.87 0.41 -18.45
CA GLY A 94 6.45 -0.57 -19.36
C GLY A 94 5.46 -1.04 -20.44
N GLU A 95 4.19 -1.19 -20.09
CA GLU A 95 3.12 -1.52 -21.04
C GLU A 95 2.84 -0.38 -22.04
N LEU A 96 2.84 0.87 -21.56
CA LEU A 96 2.70 2.06 -22.43
C LEU A 96 3.84 2.15 -23.46
N GLN A 97 5.07 1.81 -23.07
CA GLN A 97 6.22 1.81 -23.98
C GLN A 97 6.16 0.66 -25.01
N ARG A 98 5.62 -0.50 -24.65
CA ARG A 98 5.43 -1.63 -25.59
C ARG A 98 4.29 -1.39 -26.58
N SER A 99 3.20 -0.76 -26.16
CA SER A 99 2.06 -0.46 -27.04
C SER A 99 2.33 0.65 -28.06
N SER A 100 3.47 1.35 -27.95
CA SER A 100 3.90 2.42 -28.86
C SER A 100 4.91 1.97 -29.92
N LYS A 101 5.18 0.66 -30.04
CA LYS A 101 6.08 0.07 -31.04
C LYS A 101 5.32 -0.73 -32.09
#